data_AF-A0A1F3CQ15-F1
#
_entry.id   AF-A0A1F3CQ15-F1
#
_cell.length_a   1.000
_cell.length_b   1.000
_cell.length_c   1.000
_cell.angle_alpha   90.00
_cell.angle_beta   90.00
_cell.angle_gamma   90.00
#
_symmetry.space_group_name_H-M   'P 1'
#
loop_
_entity.id
_entity.type
_entity.pdbx_description
1 polymer ?
#
loop_
_entity_poly.entity_id
_entity_poly.type
_entity_poly.pdbx_seq_one_letter_code
_entity_poly.pdbx_strand_id
1 'polypeptide(L)' 'MTRIAGIQIEKDRKGHLAYARFNLKKHPEAIELLHKVGAIEESEFDKEFEEGCKRGITGEELMNRLRPRLKKLFNK' A
#
# COMPACT_ATOMS: atom_id res chain seq x y z
N MET A 1 -1.28 21.80 27.07
CA MET A 1 -1.17 21.21 25.72
C MET A 1 0.13 20.41 25.70
N THR A 2 0.08 19.09 25.81
CA THR A 2 1.30 18.27 25.82
C THR A 2 1.87 18.25 24.41
N ARG A 3 3.03 18.89 24.21
CA ARG A 3 3.62 19.08 22.89
C ARG A 3 4.81 18.14 22.74
N ILE A 4 4.54 16.92 22.30
CA ILE A 4 5.60 16.00 21.87
C ILE A 4 6.03 16.43 20.47
N ALA A 5 7.33 16.51 20.21
CA ALA A 5 7.84 17.04 18.95
C ALA A 5 7.31 16.23 17.75
N GLY A 6 6.50 16.88 16.90
CA GLY A 6 5.92 16.22 15.72
C GLY A 6 4.67 15.37 15.99
N ILE A 7 4.10 15.42 17.19
CA ILE A 7 2.81 14.80 17.50
C ILE A 7 1.86 15.88 18.04
N GLN A 8 0.69 16.00 17.43
CA GLN A 8 -0.36 16.92 17.87
C GLN A 8 -1.60 16.12 18.23
N ILE A 9 -2.11 16.31 19.45
CA ILE A 9 -3.32 15.66 19.94
C ILE A 9 -4.42 16.71 20.09
N GLU A 10 -5.54 16.48 19.43
CA GLU A 10 -6.75 17.28 19.54
C GLU A 10 -7.76 16.57 20.45
N LYS A 11 -8.43 17.37 21.29
CA LYS A 11 -9.46 16.90 22.21
C LYS A 11 -10.84 17.37 21.74
N ASP A 12 -11.86 16.57 22.00
CA ASP A 12 -13.25 16.95 21.77
C ASP A 12 -13.74 17.97 22.83
N ARG A 13 -15.00 18.42 22.70
CA ARG A 13 -15.63 19.36 23.64
C ARG A 13 -15.76 18.81 25.07
N LYS A 14 -15.63 17.49 25.26
CA LYS A 14 -15.69 16.80 26.56
C LYS A 14 -14.29 16.54 27.15
N GLY A 15 -13.23 16.92 26.42
CA GLY A 15 -11.84 16.74 26.84
C GLY A 15 -11.26 15.36 26.51
N HIS A 16 -11.97 14.50 25.79
CA HIS A 16 -11.48 13.21 25.32
C HIS A 16 -10.60 13.38 24.08
N LEU A 17 -9.65 12.47 23.88
CA LEU A 17 -8.79 12.47 22.69
C LEU A 17 -9.66 12.18 21.46
N ALA A 18 -9.67 13.10 20.51
CA ALA A 18 -10.47 12.99 19.28
C ALA A 18 -9.61 12.63 18.08
N TYR A 19 -8.47 13.31 17.92
CA TYR A 19 -7.55 13.09 16.80
C TYR A 19 -6.10 13.22 17.24
N ALA A 20 -5.23 12.48 16.55
CA ALA A 20 -3.79 12.63 16.66
C ALA A 20 -3.19 12.81 15.26
N ARG A 21 -2.26 13.77 15.11
CA ARG A 21 -1.49 13.97 13.88
C ARG A 21 -0.02 13.68 14.16
N PHE A 22 0.58 12.83 13.33
CA PHE A 22 1.97 12.42 13.42
C PHE A 22 2.76 12.97 12.24
N ASN A 23 3.92 13.58 12.50
CA ASN A 23 4.87 13.93 11.47
C ASN A 23 5.73 12.69 11.15
N LEU A 24 5.44 12.06 10.03
CA LEU A 24 6.11 10.83 9.58
C LEU A 24 7.61 11.00 9.27
N LYS A 25 8.09 12.24 9.02
CA LYS A 25 9.54 12.50 8.90
C LYS A 25 10.25 12.35 10.24
N LYS A 26 9.55 12.60 11.35
CA LYS A 26 10.09 12.51 12.72
C LYS A 26 9.78 11.17 13.38
N HIS A 27 8.65 10.56 13.02
CA HIS A 27 8.15 9.30 13.58
C HIS A 27 7.70 8.35 12.45
N PRO A 28 8.63 7.84 11.63
CA PRO A 28 8.31 6.89 10.56
C PRO A 28 7.69 5.58 11.07
N GLU A 29 8.03 5.17 12.29
CA GLU A 29 7.52 3.98 12.97
C GLU A 29 6.00 4.02 13.23
N ALA A 30 5.38 5.20 13.17
CA ALA A 30 3.95 5.35 13.35
C ALA A 30 3.15 4.56 12.30
N ILE A 31 3.67 4.41 11.07
CA ILE A 31 3.00 3.65 10.01
C ILE A 31 2.90 2.17 10.39
N GLU A 32 4.00 1.57 10.83
CA GLU A 32 4.03 0.15 11.22
C GLU A 32 3.12 -0.11 12.42
N LEU A 33 3.10 0.82 13.39
CA LEU A 33 2.19 0.75 14.53
C LEU A 33 0.72 0.77 14.08
N LEU A 34 0.36 1.70 13.18
CA LEU A 34 -1.00 1.86 12.68
C LEU A 34 -1.46 0.64 11.86
N HIS A 35 -0.56 0.01 11.11
CA HIS A 35 -0.83 -1.28 10.46
C HIS A 35 -1.05 -2.40 11.48
N LYS A 36 -0.18 -2.54 12.50
CA LYS A 36 -0.30 -3.60 13.53
C LYS A 36 -1.61 -3.55 14.31
N VAL A 37 -2.11 -2.35 14.59
CA VAL A 37 -3.38 -2.17 15.31
C VAL A 37 -4.60 -2.21 14.36
N GLY A 38 -4.40 -2.45 13.06
CA GLY A 38 -5.46 -2.49 12.06
C GLY A 38 -6.11 -1.15 11.77
N ALA A 39 -5.47 -0.03 12.13
CA ALA A 39 -6.00 1.31 11.85
C ALA A 39 -5.80 1.71 10.37
N ILE A 40 -4.84 1.08 9.70
CA ILE A 40 -4.62 1.18 8.27
C ILE A 40 -4.52 -0.25 7.74
N GLU A 41 -5.41 -0.63 6.83
CA GLU A 41 -5.39 -1.93 6.19
C GLU A 41 -4.60 -1.87 4.88
N GLU A 42 -4.08 -3.02 4.44
CA GLU A 42 -3.74 -3.22 3.03
C GLU A 42 -4.98 -2.89 2.19
N SER A 43 -4.81 -2.03 1.19
CA SER A 43 -5.93 -1.57 0.40
C SER A 43 -6.56 -2.75 -0.34
N GLU A 44 -7.85 -2.70 -0.65
CA GLU A 44 -8.48 -3.72 -1.50
C GLU A 44 -7.75 -3.86 -2.84
N PHE A 45 -7.13 -2.76 -3.31
CA PHE A 45 -6.24 -2.75 -4.46
C PHE A 45 -5.01 -3.66 -4.28
N ASP A 46 -4.37 -3.67 -3.11
CA ASP A 46 -3.20 -4.52 -2.84
C ASP A 46 -3.56 -6.00 -2.88
N LYS A 47 -4.73 -6.37 -2.34
CA LYS A 47 -5.26 -7.74 -2.38
C LYS A 47 -5.61 -8.17 -3.81
N GLU A 48 -6.32 -7.31 -4.55
CA GLU A 48 -6.71 -7.60 -5.93
C GLU A 48 -5.48 -7.67 -6.86
N PHE A 49 -4.48 -6.82 -6.63
CA PHE A 49 -3.20 -6.87 -7.33
C PHE A 49 -2.43 -8.17 -7.04
N GLU A 50 -2.29 -8.56 -5.76
CA GLU A 50 -1.66 -9.83 -5.40
C GLU A 50 -2.38 -11.04 -6.01
N GLU A 51 -3.71 -11.08 -5.95
CA GLU A 51 -4.49 -12.15 -6.58
C GLU A 51 -4.34 -12.14 -8.10
N GLY A 52 -4.33 -10.97 -8.73
CA GLY A 52 -4.07 -10.80 -10.15
C GLY A 52 -2.70 -11.33 -10.55
N CYS A 53 -1.66 -11.08 -9.74
CA CYS A 53 -0.34 -11.63 -9.93
C CYS A 53 -0.30 -13.16 -9.78
N LYS A 54 -1.01 -13.74 -8.79
CA LYS A 54 -1.11 -15.20 -8.61
C LYS A 54 -1.83 -15.89 -9.77
N ARG A 55 -2.81 -15.23 -10.39
CA ARG A 55 -3.57 -15.74 -11.54
C ARG A 55 -2.92 -15.41 -12.89
N GLY A 56 -1.89 -14.56 -12.89
CA GLY A 56 -1.19 -14.13 -14.09
C GLY A 56 -0.34 -15.24 -14.71
N ILE A 57 -0.09 -15.14 -16.02
CA ILE A 57 0.89 -16.00 -16.69
C ILE A 57 2.30 -15.49 -16.42
N THR A 58 3.27 -16.40 -16.33
CA THR A 58 4.67 -16.01 -16.15
C THR A 58 5.21 -15.30 -17.38
N GLY A 59 6.25 -14.48 -17.22
CA GLY A 59 6.91 -13.80 -18.34
C GLY A 59 7.42 -14.78 -19.40
N GLU A 60 7.89 -15.96 -18.99
CA GLU A 60 8.35 -17.01 -19.89
C GLU A 60 7.18 -17.59 -20.72
N GLU A 61 6.04 -17.84 -20.08
CA GLU A 61 4.86 -18.35 -20.77
C GLU A 61 4.26 -17.31 -21.73
N LEU A 62 4.25 -16.04 -21.34
CA LEU A 62 3.89 -14.93 -22.22
C LEU A 62 4.80 -14.89 -23.46
N MET A 63 6.13 -14.98 -23.27
CA MET A 63 7.09 -14.96 -24.38
C MET A 63 6.96 -16.16 -25.30
N ASN A 64 6.65 -17.34 -24.77
CA ASN A 64 6.37 -18.55 -25.56
C ASN A 64 5.08 -18.41 -26.39
N ARG A 65 4.07 -17.72 -25.89
CA ARG A 65 2.84 -17.42 -26.64
C ARG A 65 3.04 -16.31 -27.70
N LEU A 66 3.89 -15.32 -27.42
CA LEU A 66 4.13 -14.18 -28.31
C LEU A 66 5.11 -14.49 -29.45
N ARG A 67 6.20 -15.23 -29.19
CA ARG A 67 7.23 -15.55 -30.19
C ARG A 67 6.69 -16.09 -31.52
N PRO A 68 5.74 -17.04 -31.55
CA PRO A 68 5.18 -17.56 -32.80
C PRO A 68 4.38 -16.50 -33.57
N ARG A 69 3.66 -15.64 -32.85
CA ARG A 69 2.86 -14.55 -33.43
C ARG A 69 3.76 -13.45 -34.00
N LEU A 70 4.80 -13.08 -33.27
CA LEU A 70 5.81 -12.12 -33.74
C LEU A 70 6.56 -12.65 -34.97
N LYS A 71 6.97 -13.93 -34.98
CA LYS A 71 7.55 -14.55 -36.18
C LYS A 71 6.62 -14.50 -37.38
N LYS A 72 5.31 -14.73 -37.20
CA LYS A 72 4.33 -14.60 -38.30
C LYS A 72 4.14 -13.16 -38.79
N LEU A 73 4.25 -12.17 -37.91
CA LEU A 73 4.10 -10.76 -38.24
C LEU A 73 5.32 -10.18 -38.97
N PHE A 74 6.53 -10.64 -38.62
CA PHE A 74 7.78 -10.05 -39.10
C PHE A 74 8.56 -10.91 -40.11
N ASN A 75 8.22 -12.19 -40.34
CA ASN A 75 8.75 -12.97 -41.48
C ASN A 75 7.85 -12.85 -42.73
N LYS A 76 7.46 -11.63 -43.10
CA LYS A 76 6.84 -11.37 -44.39
C LYS A 76 7.90 -10.98 -45.41
#